data_AF-A0A831SJ55-F1
#
_entry.id   AF-A0A831SJ55-F1
#
_cell.length_a   1.000
_cell.length_b   1.000
_cell.length_c   1.000
_cell.angle_alpha   90.00
_cell.angle_beta   90.00
_cell.angle_gamma   90.00
#
_symmetry.space_group_name_H-M   'P 1'
#
loop_
_entity.id
_entity.type
_entity.pdbx_description
1 polymer ?
#
loop_
_entity_poly.entity_id
_entity_poly.type
_entity_poly.pdbx_seq_one_letter_code
_entity_poly.pdbx_strand_id
1 'polypeptide(L)'
;MKKTIKAVKDWRANAIILGGGVTANSQLQRQLIKKAKKDLPMCEIYIPLPRYCTDNAVMTAITAYFHKKEKRSWQKIKADANLRLDQ
;
A
#
# COMPACT_ATOMS: atom_id res chain seq x y z
N MET A 1 -12.50 2.74 7.99
CA MET A 1 -11.90 1.91 9.08
C MET A 1 -12.60 0.60 9.42
N LYS A 2 -13.94 0.48 9.45
CA LYS A 2 -14.60 -0.80 9.84
C LYS A 2 -14.07 -2.02 9.05
N LYS A 3 -13.96 -1.90 7.72
CA LYS A 3 -13.43 -2.94 6.83
C LYS A 3 -11.94 -3.24 7.10
N THR A 4 -11.12 -2.21 7.28
CA THR A 4 -9.69 -2.36 7.59
C THR A 4 -9.46 -3.08 8.92
N ILE A 5 -10.20 -2.71 9.98
CA ILE A 5 -10.09 -3.39 11.28
C ILE A 5 -10.51 -4.85 11.17
N LYS A 6 -11.59 -5.13 10.42
CA LYS A 6 -12.01 -6.50 10.13
C LYS A 6 -10.88 -7.28 9.43
N ALA A 7 -10.29 -6.71 8.37
CA ALA A 7 -9.18 -7.35 7.66
C ALA A 7 -7.97 -7.64 8.57
N VAL A 8 -7.59 -6.70 9.44
CA VAL A 8 -6.50 -6.93 10.39
C VAL A 8 -6.79 -8.12 11.31
N LYS A 9 -8.02 -8.25 11.79
CA LYS A 9 -8.43 -9.38 12.66
C LYS A 9 -8.50 -10.70 11.89
N ASP A 10 -9.12 -10.69 10.71
CA ASP A 10 -9.31 -11.90 9.88
C ASP A 10 -7.95 -12.49 9.43
N TRP A 11 -6.99 -11.62 9.09
CA TRP A 11 -5.67 -12.02 8.59
C TRP A 11 -4.56 -12.00 9.65
N ARG A 12 -4.89 -11.65 10.90
CA ARG A 12 -3.92 -11.45 12.00
C ARG A 12 -2.74 -10.57 11.57
N ALA A 13 -3.03 -9.50 10.85
CA ALA A 13 -2.01 -8.60 10.34
C ALA A 13 -1.37 -7.79 11.48
N ASN A 14 -0.05 -7.65 11.45
CA ASN A 14 0.70 -6.89 12.47
C ASN A 14 0.88 -5.41 12.09
N ALA A 15 0.60 -5.06 10.84
CA ALA A 15 0.79 -3.71 10.33
C ALA A 15 -0.27 -3.32 9.29
N ILE A 16 -0.59 -2.03 9.24
CA ILE A 16 -1.36 -1.37 8.19
C ILE A 16 -0.42 -0.42 7.45
N ILE A 17 -0.35 -0.54 6.12
CA ILE A 17 0.38 0.40 5.27
C ILE A 17 -0.65 1.18 4.45
N LEU A 18 -0.57 2.51 4.46
CA LEU A 18 -1.44 3.36 3.63
C LEU A 18 -0.76 3.71 2.31
N GLY A 19 -1.52 3.63 1.22
CA GLY A 19 -1.09 4.01 -0.13
C GLY A 19 -2.16 4.79 -0.88
N GLY A 20 -1.80 5.38 -2.02
CA GLY A 20 -2.69 6.16 -2.88
C GLY A 20 -2.79 7.63 -2.48
N GLY A 21 -3.16 8.50 -3.44
CA GLY A 21 -3.09 9.96 -3.27
C GLY A 21 -3.92 10.51 -2.10
N VAL A 22 -5.04 9.85 -1.77
CA VAL A 22 -5.90 10.23 -0.63
C VAL A 22 -5.16 10.10 0.72
N THR A 23 -4.13 9.25 0.80
CA THR A 23 -3.29 9.07 1.99
C THR A 23 -2.51 10.35 2.35
N ALA A 24 -2.28 11.27 1.42
CA ALA A 24 -1.64 12.56 1.71
C ALA A 24 -2.52 13.50 2.56
N ASN A 25 -3.80 13.18 2.76
CA ASN A 25 -4.71 14.00 3.57
C ASN A 25 -4.37 13.89 5.07
N SER A 26 -3.85 14.97 5.66
CA SER A 26 -3.43 15.00 7.07
C SER A 26 -4.57 14.71 8.07
N GLN A 27 -5.80 15.09 7.74
CA GLN A 27 -6.97 14.84 8.60
C GLN A 27 -7.34 13.36 8.60
N LEU A 28 -7.28 12.70 7.45
CA LEU A 28 -7.46 11.26 7.32
C LEU A 28 -6.42 10.50 8.16
N GLN A 29 -5.14 10.87 8.05
CA GLN A 29 -4.05 10.25 8.80
C GLN A 29 -4.30 10.34 10.32
N ARG A 30 -4.63 11.53 10.83
CA ARG A 30 -4.94 11.74 12.26
C ARG A 30 -6.09 10.86 12.75
N GLN A 31 -7.20 10.82 12.01
CA GLN A 31 -8.35 10.01 12.39
C GLN A 31 -8.03 8.51 12.36
N LEU A 32 -7.26 8.07 11.37
CA LEU A 32 -6.88 6.67 11.22
C LEU A 32 -5.95 6.21 12.35
N ILE A 33 -4.92 7.00 12.67
CA ILE A 33 -4.01 6.73 13.79
C ILE A 33 -4.77 6.66 15.10
N LYS A 34 -5.65 7.64 15.37
CA LYS A 34 -6.45 7.66 16.61
C LYS A 34 -7.31 6.41 16.75
N LYS A 35 -7.97 6.00 15.66
CA LYS A 35 -8.88 4.85 15.68
C LYS A 35 -8.15 3.52 15.77
N ALA A 36 -7.04 3.37 15.04
CA ALA A 36 -6.22 2.17 15.10
C ALA A 36 -5.54 2.00 16.46
N LYS A 37 -5.01 3.06 17.09
CA LYS A 37 -4.48 2.95 18.46
C LYS A 37 -5.51 2.46 19.48
N LYS A 38 -6.77 2.85 19.30
CA LYS A 38 -7.88 2.41 20.17
C LYS A 38 -8.29 0.96 19.90
N ASP A 39 -8.50 0.61 18.62
CA ASP A 39 -9.14 -0.65 18.24
C ASP A 39 -8.13 -1.78 17.96
N LEU A 40 -6.86 -1.44 17.71
CA LEU A 40 -5.77 -2.32 17.28
C LEU A 40 -4.43 -1.89 17.92
N PRO A 41 -4.30 -1.92 19.26
CA PRO A 41 -3.14 -1.32 19.97
C PRO A 41 -1.78 -1.96 19.62
N MET A 42 -1.77 -3.21 19.14
CA MET A 42 -0.55 -3.93 18.74
C MET A 42 -0.24 -3.83 17.24
N CYS A 43 -1.11 -3.17 16.45
CA CYS A 43 -0.92 -3.06 15.01
C CYS A 43 -0.16 -1.77 14.68
N GLU A 44 0.94 -1.89 13.97
CA GLU A 44 1.71 -0.75 13.49
C GLU A 44 1.00 -0.08 12.31
N ILE A 45 1.27 1.22 12.10
CA ILE A 45 0.72 1.98 10.98
C ILE A 45 1.85 2.70 10.27
N TYR A 46 2.01 2.40 9.00
CA TYR A 46 3.00 3.01 8.13
C TYR A 46 2.32 3.95 7.16
N ILE A 47 2.77 5.20 7.15
CA ILE A 47 2.27 6.25 6.27
C ILE A 47 3.47 6.81 5.52
N PRO A 48 3.51 6.74 4.19
CA PRO A 48 4.60 7.29 3.42
C PRO A 48 4.61 8.82 3.49
N LEU A 49 5.76 9.43 3.17
CA LEU A 49 5.84 10.87 2.96
C LEU A 49 4.86 11.30 1.85
N PRO A 50 4.28 12.51 1.91
CA PRO A 50 3.28 12.95 0.92
C PRO A 50 3.71 12.80 -0.55
N ARG A 51 4.99 13.06 -0.84
CA ARG A 51 5.58 12.90 -2.19
C ARG A 51 5.58 11.46 -2.73
N TYR A 52 5.38 10.47 -1.86
CA TYR A 52 5.32 9.05 -2.20
C TYR A 52 3.90 8.47 -2.09
N CYS A 53 2.90 9.26 -1.69
CA CYS A 53 1.52 8.80 -1.60
C CYS A 53 0.86 8.66 -2.97
N THR A 54 1.20 9.54 -3.93
CA THR A 54 0.65 9.54 -5.29
C THR A 54 1.44 8.65 -6.22
N ASP A 55 0.88 8.34 -7.38
CA ASP A 55 1.58 7.62 -8.43
C ASP A 55 2.86 8.36 -8.83
N ASN A 56 4.00 7.67 -8.78
CA ASN A 56 5.31 8.22 -9.08
C ASN A 56 6.25 7.17 -9.68
N ALA A 57 7.36 7.60 -10.29
CA ALA A 57 8.31 6.65 -10.89
C ALA A 57 9.05 5.78 -9.84
N VAL A 58 9.15 6.24 -8.59
CA VAL A 58 9.87 5.55 -7.52
C VAL A 58 9.18 4.22 -7.16
N MET A 59 7.84 4.19 -7.07
CA MET A 59 7.11 2.94 -6.79
C MET A 59 7.35 1.88 -7.90
N THR A 60 7.40 2.29 -9.16
CA THR A 60 7.68 1.39 -10.30
C THR A 60 9.12 0.87 -10.24
N ALA A 61 10.09 1.76 -10.00
CA ALA A 61 11.50 1.40 -9.92
C ALA A 61 11.79 0.44 -8.76
N ILE A 62 11.23 0.70 -7.58
CA ILE A 62 11.38 -0.16 -6.40
C ILE A 62 10.75 -1.54 -6.66
N THR A 63 9.56 -1.58 -7.25
CA THR A 63 8.89 -2.84 -7.60
C THR A 63 9.76 -3.68 -8.54
N ALA A 64 10.30 -3.07 -9.61
CA ALA A 64 11.21 -3.74 -10.54
C ALA A 64 12.50 -4.22 -9.86
N TYR A 65 13.08 -3.41 -8.97
CA TYR A 65 14.30 -3.77 -8.23
C TYR A 65 14.10 -5.02 -7.37
N PHE A 66 12.97 -5.12 -6.67
CA PHE A 66 12.64 -6.29 -5.85
C PHE A 66 12.18 -7.51 -6.67
N HIS A 67 11.59 -7.31 -7.85
CA HIS A 67 11.08 -8.39 -8.73
C HIS A 67 12.02 -8.77 -9.89
N LYS A 68 13.27 -8.31 -9.89
CA LYS A 68 14.25 -8.52 -10.98
C LYS A 68 14.63 -9.97 -11.30
N LYS A 69 14.04 -10.98 -10.64
CA LYS A 69 14.33 -12.41 -10.86
C LYS A 69 13.89 -12.89 -12.24
N GLU A 70 12.84 -12.31 -12.82
CA GLU A 70 12.36 -12.63 -14.17
C GLU A 70 12.78 -11.54 -15.17
N LYS A 71 13.78 -11.83 -15.99
CA LYS A 71 14.16 -10.95 -17.11
C LYS A 71 13.19 -11.20 -18.27
N ARG A 72 12.36 -10.20 -18.59
CA ARG A 72 11.53 -10.21 -19.80
C ARG A 72 12.18 -9.36 -20.89
N SER A 73 12.16 -9.85 -22.12
CA SER A 73 12.55 -9.05 -23.29
C SER A 73 11.55 -7.90 -23.45
N TRP A 74 12.04 -6.68 -23.62
CA TRP A 74 11.18 -5.48 -23.69
C TRP A 74 10.20 -5.55 -24.86
N GLN A 75 10.56 -6.26 -25.95
CA GLN A 75 9.69 -6.51 -27.09
C GLN A 75 8.48 -7.40 -26.76
N LYS A 76 8.55 -8.19 -25.69
CA LYS A 76 7.45 -9.07 -25.24
C LYS A 76 6.55 -8.40 -24.19
N ILE A 77 6.89 -7.21 -23.72
CA ILE A 77 6.09 -6.48 -22.73
C ILE A 77 4.86 -5.92 -23.43
N LYS A 78 3.68 -6.22 -22.88
CA LYS A 78 2.40 -5.67 -23.33
C LYS A 78 1.72 -4.99 -22.15
N ALA A 79 1.09 -3.85 -22.42
CA ALA A 79 0.24 -3.20 -21.43
C ALA A 79 -1.03 -4.03 -21.23
N ASP A 80 -1.41 -4.21 -19.98
CA ASP A 80 -2.69 -4.80 -19.59
C ASP A 80 -3.42 -3.80 -18.69
N ALA A 81 -4.52 -3.24 -19.20
CA ALA A 81 -5.32 -2.26 -18.47
C ALA A 81 -6.12 -2.87 -17.31
N ASN A 82 -6.29 -4.20 -17.29
CA ASN A 82 -7.03 -4.94 -16.27
C ASN A 82 -6.14 -5.93 -15.51
N LEU A 83 -4.83 -5.65 -15.45
CA LEU A 83 -3.85 -6.49 -14.75
C LEU A 83 -4.30 -6.73 -13.30
N ARG A 84 -4.45 -8.00 -12.93
CA ARG A 84 -4.81 -8.38 -11.56
C ARG A 84 -3.57 -8.75 -10.75
N LEU A 85 -3.59 -8.45 -9.46
CA LEU A 85 -2.46 -8.71 -8.54
C LEU A 85 -2.42 -10.16 -8.03
N ASP A 86 -3.49 -10.94 -8.24
CA ASP A 86 -3.63 -12.33 -7.80
C ASP A 86 -3.30 -13.35 -8.91
N GLN A 87 -2.67 -12.89 -10.00
CA GLN A 87 -2.22 -13.72 -11.13
C GLN A 87 -0.78 -14.20 -10.96
#